data_AF-A0AAD5C553-F1
#
_entry.id   AF-A0AAD5C553-F1
#
_cell.length_a   1.000
_cell.length_b   1.000
_cell.length_c   1.000
_cell.angle_alpha   90.00
_cell.angle_beta   90.00
_cell.angle_gamma   90.00
#
_symmetry.space_group_name_H-M   'P 1'
#
loop_
_entity.id
_entity.type
_entity.pdbx_description
1 polymer ?
#
loop_
_entity_poly.entity_id
_entity_poly.type
_entity_poly.pdbx_seq_one_letter_code
_entity_poly.pdbx_strand_id
1 'polypeptide(L)'
;MDDGKKLYEVEGSQSAIKGSRKILHSKEFKCLDKAAVVTDSDLSNPQSNWRLCTVTQVEEAKCVIRMLPIWLCTIIYSVIFTQMASLFVEQGAVMNSQIGSNFRLPAASMSVFDILSVLICTLIYR
;
A
#
# COMPACT_ATOMS: atom_id res chain seq x y z
N MET A 1 -22.01 -7.70 -24.15
CA MET A 1 -22.38 -9.01 -23.59
C MET A 1 -22.54 -8.85 -22.09
N ASP A 2 -23.80 -8.75 -21.69
CA ASP A 2 -24.30 -8.66 -20.33
C ASP A 2 -24.40 -10.09 -19.81
N ASP A 3 -23.48 -10.51 -18.93
CA ASP A 3 -23.51 -11.86 -18.36
C ASP A 3 -24.58 -11.82 -17.25
N GLY A 4 -25.78 -12.30 -17.56
CA GLY A 4 -26.98 -12.31 -16.72
C GLY A 4 -26.90 -13.18 -15.47
N LYS A 5 -25.78 -13.14 -14.76
CA LYS A 5 -25.62 -13.74 -13.44
C LYS A 5 -26.17 -12.77 -12.40
N LYS A 6 -27.18 -13.23 -11.65
CA LYS A 6 -27.81 -12.45 -10.58
C LYS A 6 -26.77 -12.21 -9.49
N LEU A 7 -26.23 -10.99 -9.41
CA LEU A 7 -25.34 -10.57 -8.34
C LEU A 7 -26.12 -10.48 -7.03
N TYR A 8 -25.52 -10.97 -5.94
CA TYR A 8 -26.12 -11.03 -4.62
C TYR A 8 -25.92 -9.71 -3.86
N GLU A 9 -27.01 -9.14 -3.36
CA GLU A 9 -27.02 -7.94 -2.51
C GLU A 9 -28.20 -8.03 -1.53
N VAL A 10 -28.06 -7.44 -0.33
CA VAL A 10 -29.12 -7.45 0.71
C VAL A 10 -30.30 -6.58 0.26
N GLU A 11 -31.54 -6.89 0.64
CA GLU A 11 -32.68 -6.01 0.32
C GLU A 11 -32.63 -4.67 1.10
N GLY A 12 -33.07 -3.57 0.46
CA GLY A 12 -33.14 -2.24 1.08
C GLY A 12 -31.97 -1.30 0.75
N SER A 13 -31.82 -0.19 1.50
CA SER A 13 -30.79 0.84 1.25
C SER A 13 -29.51 0.65 2.06
N GLN A 14 -29.53 -0.24 3.05
CA GLN A 14 -28.38 -0.54 3.91
C GLN A 14 -27.58 -1.71 3.34
N SER A 15 -26.28 -1.69 3.56
CA SER A 15 -25.41 -2.82 3.21
C SER A 15 -25.48 -3.91 4.29
N ALA A 16 -24.89 -5.08 4.03
CA ALA A 16 -24.68 -6.10 5.06
C ALA A 16 -23.84 -5.61 6.26
N ILE A 17 -23.12 -4.50 6.09
CA ILE A 17 -22.29 -3.89 7.13
C ILE A 17 -23.13 -2.85 7.87
N LYS A 18 -23.31 -3.08 9.18
CA LYS A 18 -24.13 -2.22 10.04
C LYS A 18 -23.58 -0.78 10.03
N GLY A 19 -24.40 0.16 9.58
CA GLY A 19 -24.05 1.58 9.50
C GLY A 19 -23.49 2.04 8.15
N SER A 20 -23.23 1.13 7.21
CA SER A 20 -22.72 1.46 5.88
C SER A 20 -23.83 1.45 4.82
N ARG A 21 -23.72 2.38 3.86
CA ARG A 21 -24.56 2.42 2.65
C ARG A 21 -24.00 1.48 1.59
N LYS A 22 -24.88 1.02 0.69
CA LYS A 22 -24.47 0.21 -0.46
C LYS A 22 -23.54 0.98 -1.40
N ILE A 23 -22.58 0.28 -1.96
CA ILE A 23 -21.65 0.83 -2.96
C ILE A 23 -22.14 0.46 -4.35
N LEU A 24 -22.00 1.40 -5.29
CA LEU A 24 -22.33 1.19 -6.70
C LEU A 24 -21.35 0.21 -7.34
N HIS A 25 -21.89 -0.76 -8.07
CA HIS A 25 -21.10 -1.76 -8.76
C HIS A 25 -20.22 -1.14 -9.86
N SER A 26 -18.92 -1.44 -9.85
CA SER A 26 -17.96 -1.02 -10.88
C SER A 26 -17.55 -2.19 -11.78
N LYS A 27 -17.33 -1.89 -13.08
CA LYS A 27 -16.87 -2.85 -14.09
C LYS A 27 -15.39 -3.22 -13.98
N GLU A 28 -14.67 -2.61 -13.05
CA GLU A 28 -13.25 -2.89 -12.80
C GLU A 28 -13.09 -4.12 -11.90
N PHE A 29 -11.98 -4.86 -12.05
CA PHE A 29 -11.68 -6.07 -11.28
C PHE A 29 -12.78 -7.14 -11.32
N LYS A 30 -13.33 -7.44 -12.51
CA LYS A 30 -14.44 -8.40 -12.71
C LYS A 30 -14.21 -9.79 -12.16
N CYS A 31 -12.95 -10.19 -11.94
CA CYS A 31 -12.65 -11.47 -11.31
C CYS A 31 -13.18 -11.54 -9.87
N LEU A 32 -13.24 -10.41 -9.16
CA LEU A 32 -13.75 -10.32 -7.79
C LEU A 32 -15.28 -10.38 -7.73
N ASP A 33 -15.95 -10.00 -8.81
CA ASP A 33 -17.42 -10.07 -8.91
C ASP A 33 -17.93 -11.51 -8.80
N LYS A 34 -17.08 -12.50 -9.09
CA LYS A 34 -17.41 -13.93 -8.88
C LYS A 34 -17.78 -14.26 -7.43
N ALA A 35 -17.26 -13.52 -6.45
CA ALA A 35 -17.60 -13.72 -5.05
C ALA A 35 -19.04 -13.28 -4.71
N ALA A 36 -19.66 -12.46 -5.56
CA ALA A 36 -21.05 -12.01 -5.42
C ALA A 36 -22.01 -12.71 -6.41
N VAL A 37 -21.56 -13.72 -7.16
CA VAL A 37 -22.42 -14.48 -8.07
C VAL A 37 -23.14 -15.59 -7.31
N VAL A 38 -24.47 -15.60 -7.37
CA VAL A 38 -25.28 -16.69 -6.80
C VAL A 38 -25.05 -17.97 -7.61
N THR A 39 -24.68 -19.05 -6.93
CA THR A 39 -24.51 -20.40 -7.52
C THR A 39 -25.60 -21.34 -7.00
N ASP A 40 -25.95 -22.39 -7.76
CA ASP A 40 -26.97 -23.39 -7.36
C ASP A 40 -26.66 -24.04 -6.00
N SER A 41 -25.37 -24.17 -5.64
CA SER A 41 -24.93 -24.64 -4.33
C SER A 41 -25.38 -23.73 -3.17
N ASP A 42 -25.48 -22.42 -3.42
CA ASP A 42 -25.85 -21.43 -2.40
C ASP A 42 -27.36 -21.41 -2.19
N LEU A 43 -28.12 -21.84 -3.21
CA LEU A 43 -29.56 -22.08 -3.11
C LEU A 43 -29.86 -23.31 -2.24
N SER A 44 -28.98 -24.32 -2.30
CA SER A 44 -29.10 -25.55 -1.48
C SER A 44 -28.63 -25.38 -0.04
N ASN A 45 -27.74 -24.41 0.23
CA ASN A 45 -27.24 -24.10 1.57
C ASN A 45 -27.08 -22.58 1.73
N PRO A 46 -28.14 -21.86 2.16
CA PRO A 46 -28.17 -20.40 2.20
C PRO A 46 -27.24 -19.74 3.24
N GLN A 47 -26.58 -20.54 4.08
CA GLN A 47 -25.95 -20.06 5.32
C GLN A 47 -24.43 -19.82 5.24
N SER A 48 -23.79 -20.04 4.08
CA SER A 48 -22.35 -19.85 3.95
C SER A 48 -21.97 -18.43 3.54
N ASN A 49 -21.98 -17.49 4.49
CA ASN A 49 -21.49 -16.10 4.30
C ASN A 49 -20.01 -16.01 3.85
N TRP A 50 -19.26 -17.10 3.98
CA TRP A 50 -17.87 -17.22 3.51
C TRP A 50 -17.75 -17.57 2.02
N ARG A 51 -18.83 -18.06 1.40
CA ARG A 51 -18.85 -18.46 -0.02
C ARG A 51 -19.55 -17.42 -0.90
N LEU A 52 -20.54 -16.72 -0.35
CA LEU A 52 -21.29 -15.68 -1.06
C LEU A 52 -21.13 -14.35 -0.34
N CYS A 53 -20.48 -13.39 -1.02
CA CYS A 53 -20.31 -12.02 -0.55
C CYS A 53 -21.35 -11.09 -1.20
N THR A 54 -21.69 -9.99 -0.54
CA THR A 54 -22.52 -8.96 -1.18
C THR A 54 -21.70 -8.14 -2.18
N VAL A 55 -22.36 -7.55 -3.18
CA VAL A 55 -21.70 -6.61 -4.11
C VAL A 55 -20.98 -5.51 -3.34
N THR A 56 -21.60 -4.97 -2.27
CA THR A 56 -20.95 -3.95 -1.44
C THR A 56 -19.63 -4.43 -0.83
N GLN A 57 -19.55 -5.66 -0.29
CA GLN A 57 -18.30 -6.21 0.24
C GLN A 57 -17.23 -6.40 -0.85
N VAL A 58 -17.65 -6.83 -2.04
CA VAL A 58 -16.74 -6.97 -3.18
C VAL A 58 -16.18 -5.61 -3.61
N GLU A 59 -17.00 -4.56 -3.63
CA GLU A 59 -16.55 -3.21 -3.98
C GLU A 59 -15.62 -2.60 -2.91
N GLU A 60 -15.83 -2.87 -1.62
CA GLU A 60 -14.88 -2.49 -0.57
C GLU A 60 -13.52 -3.19 -0.78
N ALA A 61 -13.51 -4.48 -1.09
CA ALA A 61 -12.29 -5.22 -1.38
C ALA A 61 -11.56 -4.67 -2.61
N LYS A 62 -12.31 -4.31 -3.68
CA LYS A 62 -11.76 -3.61 -4.84
C LYS A 62 -11.10 -2.28 -4.44
N CYS A 63 -11.70 -1.52 -3.52
CA CYS A 63 -11.14 -0.27 -3.03
C CYS A 63 -9.80 -0.50 -2.32
N VAL A 64 -9.72 -1.50 -1.43
CA VAL A 64 -8.47 -1.86 -0.74
C VAL A 64 -7.38 -2.27 -1.73
N ILE A 65 -7.72 -3.08 -2.75
CA ILE A 65 -6.77 -3.50 -3.78
C ILE A 65 -6.20 -2.29 -4.55
N ARG A 66 -7.03 -1.26 -4.82
CA ARG A 66 -6.55 -0.01 -5.45
C ARG A 66 -5.63 0.81 -4.56
N MET A 67 -5.72 0.67 -3.24
CA MET A 67 -4.83 1.34 -2.29
C MET A 67 -3.50 0.60 -2.11
N LEU A 68 -3.42 -0.70 -2.42
CA LEU A 68 -2.19 -1.49 -2.27
C LEU A 68 -0.96 -0.88 -2.96
N PRO A 69 -1.02 -0.37 -4.21
CA PRO A 69 0.14 0.24 -4.86
C PRO A 69 0.72 1.42 -4.08
N ILE A 70 -0.16 2.26 -3.50
CA ILE A 70 0.25 3.42 -2.71
C ILE A 70 0.98 2.95 -1.45
N TRP A 71 0.41 1.97 -0.76
CA TRP A 71 1.00 1.40 0.45
C TRP A 71 2.35 0.73 0.19
N LEU A 72 2.49 0.03 -0.95
CA LEU A 72 3.75 -0.57 -1.39
C LEU A 72 4.82 0.48 -1.67
N CYS A 73 4.47 1.58 -2.36
CA CYS A 73 5.39 2.69 -2.58
C CYS A 73 5.89 3.29 -1.25
N THR A 74 4.99 3.44 -0.26
CA THR A 74 5.35 3.92 1.07
C THR A 74 6.35 2.98 1.76
N ILE A 75 6.13 1.66 1.69
CA ILE A 75 7.06 0.68 2.27
C ILE A 75 8.43 0.75 1.62
N ILE A 76 8.48 0.77 0.28
CA ILE A 76 9.74 0.86 -0.47
C ILE A 76 10.50 2.12 -0.05
N TYR A 77 9.81 3.26 0.00
CA TYR A 77 10.40 4.52 0.47
C TYR A 77 10.93 4.41 1.90
N SER A 78 10.15 3.87 2.84
CA SER A 78 10.58 3.69 4.23
C SER A 78 11.83 2.81 4.34
N VAL A 79 11.89 1.70 3.60
CA VAL A 79 13.06 0.81 3.60
C VAL A 79 14.29 1.52 3.07
N ILE A 80 14.17 2.24 1.94
CA ILE A 80 15.27 3.04 1.39
C ILE A 80 15.72 4.06 2.42
N PHE A 81 14.81 4.85 2.98
CA PHE A 81 15.10 5.88 3.97
C PHE A 81 15.86 5.33 5.18
N THR A 82 15.43 4.20 5.74
CA THR A 82 16.12 3.55 6.87
C THR A 82 17.52 3.06 6.48
N GLN A 83 17.72 2.61 5.24
CA GLN A 83 19.01 2.12 4.76
C GLN A 83 19.94 3.23 4.23
N MET A 84 19.45 4.45 3.99
CA MET A 84 20.24 5.56 3.47
C MET A 84 21.54 5.76 4.26
N ALA A 85 21.46 5.82 5.60
CA ALA A 85 22.62 6.02 6.45
C ALA A 85 23.72 4.96 6.24
N SER A 86 23.34 3.69 6.11
CA SER A 86 24.28 2.59 5.88
C SER A 86 24.88 2.63 4.46
N LEU A 87 24.06 2.93 3.45
CA LEU A 87 24.52 3.04 2.06
C LEU A 87 25.52 4.19 1.88
N PHE A 88 25.32 5.32 2.56
CA PHE A 88 26.27 6.43 2.55
C PHE A 88 27.63 6.05 3.18
N VAL A 89 27.62 5.25 4.24
CA VAL A 89 28.87 4.75 4.86
C VAL A 89 29.61 3.80 3.91
N GLU A 90 28.90 2.87 3.26
CA GLU A 90 29.53 1.96 2.28
C GLU A 90 30.09 2.72 1.06
N GLN A 91 29.34 3.68 0.53
CA GLN A 91 29.84 4.55 -0.55
C GLN A 91 31.07 5.36 -0.10
N GLY A 92 31.06 5.89 1.12
CA GLY A 92 32.20 6.59 1.70
C GLY A 92 33.41 5.69 1.95
N ALA A 93 33.22 4.38 2.12
CA ALA A 93 34.30 3.42 2.34
C ALA A 93 35.03 3.05 1.04
N VAL A 94 34.32 3.06 -0.09
CA VAL A 94 34.89 2.81 -1.43
C VAL A 94 35.48 4.10 -2.05
N MET A 95 35.02 5.27 -1.61
CA MET A 95 35.53 6.55 -2.10
C MET A 95 36.96 6.82 -1.60
N ASN A 96 37.82 7.39 -2.45
CA ASN A 96 39.15 7.82 -2.01
C ASN A 96 39.02 8.96 -0.99
N SER A 97 39.16 8.62 0.28
CA SER A 97 38.94 9.54 1.40
C SER A 97 40.21 10.21 1.91
N GLN A 98 41.30 10.21 1.13
CA GLN A 98 42.50 10.98 1.44
C GLN A 98 42.29 12.47 1.16
N ILE A 99 42.39 13.28 2.21
CA ILE A 99 42.47 14.75 2.14
C ILE A 99 43.94 15.12 2.42
N GLY A 100 44.65 15.49 1.35
CA GLY A 100 46.10 15.75 1.41
C GLY A 100 46.94 14.48 1.63
N SER A 101 48.21 14.65 1.99
CA SER A 101 49.16 13.52 2.14
C SER A 101 49.01 12.73 3.44
N ASN A 102 48.39 13.33 4.48
CA ASN A 102 48.48 12.81 5.85
C ASN A 102 47.12 12.52 6.53
N PHE A 103 45.98 12.86 5.92
CA PHE A 103 44.68 12.71 6.57
C PHE A 103 43.73 11.84 5.76
N ARG A 104 43.19 10.79 6.38
CA ARG A 104 42.21 9.87 5.77
C ARG A 104 40.89 10.02 6.51
N LEU A 105 39.88 10.50 5.78
CA LEU A 105 38.55 10.72 6.31
C LEU A 105 37.84 9.37 6.46
N PRO A 106 37.39 8.98 7.67
CA PRO A 106 36.67 7.73 7.86
C PRO A 106 35.28 7.83 7.23
N ALA A 107 34.82 6.77 6.55
CA ALA A 107 33.52 6.75 5.89
C ALA A 107 32.34 7.09 6.83
N ALA A 108 32.46 6.72 8.11
CA ALA A 108 31.49 7.04 9.15
C ALA A 108 31.33 8.55 9.43
N SER A 109 32.30 9.41 9.04
CA SER A 109 32.15 10.86 9.18
C SER A 109 31.18 11.47 8.16
N MET A 110 30.74 10.72 7.13
CA MET A 110 29.69 11.20 6.22
C MET A 110 28.37 11.45 6.94
N SER A 111 28.05 10.68 7.99
CA SER A 111 26.85 10.93 8.82
C SER A 111 26.90 12.27 9.55
N VAL A 112 28.11 12.81 9.83
CA VAL A 112 28.29 14.13 10.44
C VAL A 112 27.96 15.25 9.44
N PHE A 113 28.23 15.04 8.15
CA PHE A 113 27.88 16.00 7.10
C PHE A 113 26.36 16.19 6.99
N ASP A 114 25.58 15.11 7.09
CA ASP A 114 24.12 15.17 7.07
C ASP A 114 23.56 16.00 8.24
N ILE A 115 24.06 15.76 9.46
CA ILE A 115 23.69 16.53 10.66
C ILE A 115 24.04 18.02 10.51
N LEU A 116 25.25 18.32 10.02
CA LEU A 116 25.69 19.69 9.77
C LEU A 116 24.84 20.38 8.70
N SER A 117 24.48 19.67 7.64
CA SER A 117 23.62 20.19 6.57
C SER A 117 22.24 20.59 7.10
N VAL A 118 21.60 19.73 7.90
CA VAL A 118 20.30 20.01 8.51
C VAL A 118 20.36 21.20 9.48
N LEU A 119 21.43 21.27 10.29
CA LEU A 119 21.67 22.41 11.18
C LEU A 119 21.81 23.72 10.41
N ILE A 120 22.63 23.74 9.35
CA ILE A 120 22.83 24.93 8.50
C ILE A 120 21.51 25.35 7.86
N CYS A 121 20.75 24.41 7.26
CA CYS A 121 19.46 24.71 6.66
C CYS A 121 18.46 25.27 7.68
N THR A 122 18.46 24.74 8.91
CA THR A 122 17.59 25.23 10.00
C THR A 122 17.97 26.65 10.41
N LEU A 123 19.26 26.97 10.48
CA LEU A 123 19.77 28.31 10.79
C LEU A 123 19.55 29.33 9.66
N ILE A 124 19.46 28.89 8.41
CA ILE A 124 19.16 29.76 7.25
C ILE A 124 17.65 30.02 7.14
N TYR A 125 16.82 29.01 7.44
CA TYR A 125 15.37 29.13 7.41
C TYR A 125 14.81 29.96 8.57
N ARG A 126 15.45 29.90 9.74
CA ARG A 126 15.11 30.69 10.92
C ARG A 126 15.71 32.09 10.84
#